data_AF-A0A0P7WSG4-F1
#
_entry.id   AF-A0A0P7WSG4-F1
#
_cell.length_a   1.000
_cell.length_b   1.000
_cell.length_c   1.000
_cell.angle_alpha   90.00
_cell.angle_beta   90.00
_cell.angle_gamma   90.00
#
_symmetry.space_group_name_H-M   'P 1'
#
loop_
_entity.id
_entity.type
_entity.pdbx_description
1 polymer ?
#
loop_
_entity_poly.entity_id
_entity_poly.type
_entity_poly.pdbx_seq_one_letter_code
_entity_poly.pdbx_strand_id
1 'polypeptide(L)'
;MTMTETPDDKMLERLFAAARADAPVASDAFLAQVMADAAAMVPPAPVPAPRRRGPLAGFVSALAGGWAGLGGLAAATVAGLWIGMAAPDVLHRIAPGLYGDPVSVPFGIDQSAFLLEGDT
;
A
#
# COMPACT_ATOMS: atom_id res chain seq x y z
N MET A 1 36.73 -8.09 19.00
CA MET A 1 35.64 -8.67 18.19
C MET A 1 35.35 -7.68 17.08
N THR A 2 36.10 -7.76 15.98
CA THR A 2 36.02 -6.82 14.84
C THR A 2 35.03 -7.39 13.83
N MET A 3 33.88 -6.75 13.73
CA MET A 3 32.89 -6.99 12.68
C MET A 3 33.60 -6.82 11.32
N THR A 4 33.46 -7.77 10.41
CA THR A 4 34.05 -7.70 9.07
C THR A 4 33.41 -6.55 8.31
N GLU A 5 34.08 -5.40 8.29
CA GLU A 5 33.67 -4.22 7.54
C GLU A 5 33.71 -4.55 6.05
N THR A 6 32.53 -4.60 5.42
CA THR A 6 32.42 -5.00 4.02
C THR A 6 32.85 -3.85 3.10
N PRO A 7 33.27 -4.13 1.85
CA PRO A 7 33.60 -3.08 0.89
C PRO A 7 32.47 -2.06 0.68
N ASP A 8 31.22 -2.51 0.78
CA ASP A 8 30.03 -1.67 0.67
C ASP A 8 29.88 -0.71 1.86
N ASP A 9 30.14 -1.19 3.08
CA ASP A 9 30.11 -0.33 4.29
C ASP A 9 31.10 0.83 4.17
N LYS A 10 32.30 0.56 3.62
CA LYS A 10 33.32 1.60 3.39
C LYS A 10 32.93 2.59 2.32
N MET A 11 32.20 2.14 1.30
CA MET A 11 31.67 3.02 0.26
C MET A 11 30.58 3.93 0.84
N LEU A 12 29.66 3.36 1.63
CA LEU A 12 28.60 4.12 2.30
C LEU A 12 29.18 5.16 3.26
N GLU A 13 30.18 4.79 4.05
CA GLU A 13 30.83 5.73 4.98
C GLU A 13 31.45 6.93 4.23
N ARG A 14 32.07 6.70 3.06
CA ARG A 14 32.59 7.78 2.22
C ARG A 14 31.49 8.69 1.67
N LEU A 15 30.36 8.12 1.26
CA LEU A 15 29.21 8.88 0.77
C LEU A 15 28.58 9.72 1.90
N PHE A 16 28.45 9.16 3.10
CA PHE A 16 27.94 9.91 4.27
C PHE A 16 28.91 10.99 4.74
N ALA A 17 30.22 10.74 4.68
CA ALA A 17 31.23 11.74 4.98
C ALA A 17 31.16 12.92 4.00
N ALA A 18 31.00 12.64 2.70
CA ALA A 18 30.82 13.66 1.68
C ALA A 18 29.52 14.47 1.89
N ALA A 19 28.40 13.79 2.18
CA ALA A 19 27.12 14.44 2.44
C ALA A 19 27.14 15.32 3.70
N ARG A 20 27.87 14.93 4.75
CA ARG A 20 28.02 15.73 5.97
C ARG A 20 28.87 16.98 5.74
N ALA A 21 29.90 16.87 4.89
CA ALA A 21 30.79 17.99 4.58
C ALA A 21 30.07 19.12 3.82
N ASP A 22 29.08 18.78 2.99
CA ASP A 22 28.28 19.72 2.21
C ASP A 22 26.85 19.89 2.76
N ALA A 23 26.68 19.67 4.07
CA ALA A 23 25.36 19.77 4.69
C ALA A 23 24.84 21.21 4.61
N PRO A 24 23.69 21.46 3.95
CA PRO A 24 23.11 22.80 3.89
C PRO A 24 22.76 23.28 5.31
N VAL A 25 23.26 24.44 5.70
CA VAL A 25 22.88 25.06 6.97
C VAL A 25 21.45 25.57 6.83
N ALA A 26 20.54 25.01 7.64
CA ALA A 26 19.16 25.48 7.72
C ALA A 26 19.12 26.91 8.27
N SER A 27 18.32 27.79 7.64
CA SER A 27 18.13 29.15 8.15
C SER A 27 17.41 29.17 9.49
N ASP A 28 17.73 30.14 10.35
CA ASP A 28 17.08 30.29 11.67
C ASP A 28 15.57 30.46 11.55
N ALA A 29 15.09 31.15 10.52
CA ALA A 29 13.66 31.31 10.25
C ALA A 29 12.98 29.96 9.95
N PHE A 30 13.64 29.09 9.18
CA PHE A 30 13.13 27.75 8.89
C PHE A 30 13.10 26.88 10.15
N LEU A 31 14.16 26.91 10.96
CA LEU A 31 14.21 26.17 12.22
C LEU A 31 13.12 26.65 13.20
N ALA A 32 12.91 27.96 13.30
CA ALA A 32 11.84 28.53 14.12
C ALA A 32 10.44 28.04 13.66
N GLN A 33 10.22 28.00 12.34
CA GLN A 33 8.97 27.48 11.78
C GLN A 33 8.79 25.99 12.07
N VAL A 34 9.83 25.17 11.91
CA VAL A 34 9.78 23.72 12.21
C VAL A 34 9.49 23.49 13.69
N MET A 35 10.08 24.29 14.59
CA MET A 35 9.80 24.18 16.04
C MET A 35 8.35 24.57 16.37
N ALA A 36 7.81 25.61 15.73
CA ALA A 36 6.41 25.98 15.89
C ALA A 36 5.46 24.87 15.40
N ASP A 37 5.77 24.26 14.26
CA ASP A 37 4.98 23.19 13.67
C ASP A 37 5.04 21.91 14.53
N ALA A 38 6.24 21.55 15.00
CA ALA A 38 6.43 20.45 15.94
C ALA A 38 5.65 20.67 17.25
N ALA A 39 5.67 21.90 17.79
CA ALA A 39 4.91 22.26 18.99
C ALA A 39 3.38 22.15 18.76
N ALA A 40 2.89 22.50 17.56
CA ALA A 40 1.49 22.34 17.19
C ALA A 40 1.08 20.86 17.04
N MET A 41 2.03 20.00 16.68
CA MET A 41 1.83 18.56 16.56
C MET A 41 1.96 17.79 17.87
N VAL A 42 2.42 18.41 18.97
CA VAL A 42 2.50 17.74 20.27
C VAL A 42 1.07 17.40 20.71
N PRO A 43 0.70 16.10 20.76
CA PRO A 43 -0.61 15.74 21.26
C PRO A 43 -0.73 16.21 22.72
N PRO A 44 -1.89 16.69 23.15
CA PRO A 44 -2.09 17.06 24.54
C PRO A 44 -1.71 15.88 25.44
N ALA A 45 -1.06 16.19 26.58
CA ALA A 45 -0.73 15.19 27.57
C ALA A 45 -1.96 14.31 27.82
N PRO A 46 -1.83 12.96 27.78
CA PRO A 46 -2.98 12.09 27.87
C PRO A 46 -3.71 12.37 29.18
N VAL A 47 -4.88 12.99 29.08
CA VAL A 47 -5.80 13.10 30.20
C VAL A 47 -6.16 11.67 30.59
N PRO A 48 -6.05 11.26 31.87
CA PRO A 48 -6.41 9.91 32.27
C PRO A 48 -7.86 9.65 31.84
N ALA A 49 -8.04 8.82 30.82
CA ALA A 49 -9.36 8.50 30.31
C ALA A 49 -10.16 7.77 31.42
N PRO A 50 -11.48 8.02 31.53
CA PRO A 50 -12.33 7.27 32.44
C PRO A 50 -12.18 5.76 32.17
N ARG A 51 -12.03 5.00 33.25
CA ARG A 51 -11.73 3.56 33.24
C ARG A 51 -12.72 2.77 32.37
N ARG A 52 -12.13 2.00 31.45
CA ARG A 52 -12.59 0.72 30.87
C ARG A 52 -13.78 0.78 29.91
N ARG A 53 -13.48 1.07 28.65
CA ARG A 53 -14.12 0.32 27.56
C ARG A 53 -13.70 -1.15 27.71
N GLY A 54 -14.66 -2.09 27.63
CA GLY A 54 -14.39 -3.52 27.81
C GLY A 54 -13.28 -4.04 26.89
N PRO A 55 -12.66 -5.20 27.18
CA PRO A 55 -11.49 -5.70 26.46
C PRO A 55 -11.68 -5.76 24.93
N LEU A 56 -12.91 -6.04 24.46
CA LEU A 56 -13.26 -5.99 23.04
C LEU A 56 -13.15 -4.58 22.43
N ALA A 57 -13.60 -3.55 23.13
CA ALA A 57 -13.64 -2.20 22.59
C ALA A 57 -12.23 -1.57 22.49
N GLY A 58 -11.32 -1.94 23.39
CA GLY A 58 -9.90 -1.60 23.27
C GLY A 58 -9.22 -2.32 22.10
N PHE A 59 -9.54 -3.61 21.91
CA PHE A 59 -9.04 -4.43 20.80
C PHE A 59 -9.47 -3.88 19.43
N VAL A 60 -10.75 -3.55 19.26
CA VAL A 60 -11.28 -2.95 18.02
C VAL A 60 -10.62 -1.60 17.73
N SER A 61 -10.42 -0.75 18.74
CA SER A 61 -9.73 0.54 18.53
C SER A 61 -8.25 0.38 18.18
N ALA A 62 -7.58 -0.66 18.67
CA ALA A 62 -6.19 -0.95 18.35
C ALA A 62 -6.02 -1.55 16.95
N LEU A 63 -6.99 -2.35 16.50
CA LEU A 63 -7.03 -2.91 15.14
C LEU A 63 -7.40 -1.88 14.06
N ALA A 64 -8.27 -0.93 14.40
CA ALA A 64 -8.71 0.11 13.46
C ALA A 64 -7.71 1.27 13.31
N GLY A 65 -6.63 1.31 14.10
CA GLY A 65 -5.64 2.38 14.12
C GLY A 65 -4.25 1.96 13.63
N GLY A 66 -3.53 2.90 13.01
CA GLY A 66 -2.12 2.75 12.64
C GLY A 66 -1.84 1.81 11.47
N TRP A 67 -0.57 1.41 11.33
CA TRP A 67 -0.08 0.56 10.25
C TRP A 67 -0.73 -0.83 10.19
N ALA A 68 -1.15 -1.38 11.34
CA ALA A 68 -1.85 -2.66 11.40
C ALA A 68 -3.23 -2.60 10.75
N GLY A 69 -3.99 -1.52 10.97
CA GLY A 69 -5.29 -1.31 10.32
C GLY A 69 -5.16 -1.15 8.80
N LEU A 70 -4.17 -0.37 8.34
CA LEU A 70 -3.82 -0.25 6.92
C LEU A 70 -3.41 -1.58 6.29
N GLY A 71 -2.58 -2.37 6.98
CA GLY A 71 -2.20 -3.72 6.54
C GLY A 71 -3.39 -4.67 6.45
N GLY A 72 -4.30 -4.62 7.41
CA GLY A 72 -5.55 -5.39 7.40
C GLY A 72 -6.47 -5.00 6.25
N LEU A 73 -6.62 -3.69 5.96
CA LEU A 73 -7.39 -3.20 4.83
C LEU A 73 -6.80 -3.68 3.49
N ALA A 74 -5.49 -3.54 3.32
CA ALA A 74 -4.80 -4.01 2.12
C ALA A 74 -4.89 -5.53 1.93
N ALA A 75 -4.77 -6.31 3.02
CA ALA A 75 -4.98 -7.75 2.96
C ALA A 75 -6.44 -8.11 2.60
N ALA A 76 -7.42 -7.38 3.13
CA ALA A 76 -8.83 -7.60 2.83
C ALA A 76 -9.19 -7.29 1.36
N THR A 77 -8.58 -6.27 0.76
CA THR A 77 -8.78 -5.98 -0.68
C THR A 77 -8.18 -7.06 -1.57
N VAL A 78 -6.97 -7.52 -1.26
CA VAL A 78 -6.32 -8.63 -1.98
C VAL A 78 -7.12 -9.92 -1.83
N ALA A 79 -7.61 -10.22 -0.62
CA ALA A 79 -8.46 -11.37 -0.37
C ALA A 79 -9.79 -11.27 -1.14
N GLY A 80 -10.42 -10.09 -1.17
CA GLY A 80 -11.62 -9.84 -1.95
C GLY A 80 -11.39 -10.03 -3.45
N LEU A 81 -10.26 -9.56 -3.98
CA LEU A 81 -9.89 -9.77 -5.38
C LEU A 81 -9.64 -11.25 -5.70
N TRP A 82 -8.94 -11.96 -4.82
CA TRP A 82 -8.68 -13.40 -4.95
C TRP A 82 -9.99 -14.20 -5.01
N ILE A 83 -10.90 -13.92 -4.07
CA ILE A 83 -12.22 -14.57 -4.01
C ILE A 83 -13.06 -14.20 -5.24
N GLY A 84 -13.01 -12.95 -5.70
CA GLY A 84 -13.76 -12.48 -6.87
C GLY A 84 -13.29 -13.08 -8.20
N MET A 85 -11.98 -13.29 -8.39
CA MET A 85 -11.45 -13.92 -9.61
C MET A 85 -11.73 -15.43 -9.67
N ALA A 86 -11.81 -16.10 -8.53
CA ALA A 86 -12.24 -17.48 -8.47
C ALA A 86 -13.77 -17.57 -8.58
N ALA A 87 -14.34 -17.16 -9.71
CA ALA A 87 -15.76 -17.31 -9.97
C ALA A 87 -16.14 -18.80 -9.79
N PRO A 88 -16.90 -19.17 -8.75
CA PRO A 88 -17.22 -20.58 -8.50
C PRO A 88 -17.96 -21.16 -9.72
N ASP A 89 -17.67 -22.41 -10.09
CA ASP A 89 -18.36 -23.14 -11.18
C ASP A 89 -19.88 -23.13 -11.04
N VAL A 90 -20.37 -22.93 -9.82
CA VAL A 90 -21.80 -22.76 -9.50
C VAL A 90 -22.41 -21.54 -10.20
N LEU A 91 -21.67 -20.43 -10.33
CA LEU A 91 -22.15 -19.24 -11.05
C LEU A 91 -22.34 -19.54 -12.54
N HIS A 92 -21.44 -20.32 -13.17
CA HIS A 92 -21.57 -20.73 -14.57
C HIS A 92 -22.81 -21.60 -14.81
N ARG A 93 -23.28 -22.33 -13.79
CA ARG A 93 -24.48 -23.18 -13.89
C ARG A 93 -25.79 -22.41 -13.68
N ILE A 94 -25.79 -21.36 -12.86
CA ILE A 94 -27.00 -20.61 -12.50
C ILE A 94 -27.18 -19.38 -13.40
N ALA A 95 -26.08 -18.77 -13.87
CA ALA A 95 -26.12 -17.55 -14.67
C ALA A 95 -26.98 -17.66 -15.95
N PRO A 96 -26.95 -18.74 -16.74
CA PRO A 96 -27.79 -18.87 -17.94
C PRO A 96 -29.29 -18.86 -17.62
N GLY A 97 -29.69 -19.41 -16.47
CA GLY A 97 -31.08 -19.43 -16.01
C GLY A 97 -31.59 -18.09 -15.46
N LEU A 98 -30.69 -17.19 -15.04
CA LEU A 98 -31.05 -15.91 -14.43
C LEU A 98 -30.86 -14.71 -15.38
N TYR A 99 -29.83 -14.75 -16.23
CA TYR A 99 -29.45 -13.65 -17.12
C TYR A 99 -29.69 -13.95 -18.62
N GLY A 100 -30.15 -15.15 -18.95
CA GLY A 100 -30.29 -15.63 -20.32
C GLY A 100 -29.00 -16.28 -20.84
N ASP A 101 -29.12 -17.12 -21.86
CA ASP A 101 -27.96 -17.77 -22.48
C ASP A 101 -26.98 -16.71 -23.02
N PRO A 102 -25.67 -16.89 -22.81
CA PRO A 102 -24.68 -15.98 -23.34
C PRO A 102 -24.71 -16.00 -24.87
N VAL A 103 -25.29 -14.96 -25.46
CA VAL A 103 -25.25 -14.76 -26.92
C VAL A 103 -23.84 -14.30 -27.29
N SER A 104 -23.07 -15.20 -27.88
CA SER A 104 -21.78 -14.85 -28.47
C SER A 104 -22.03 -13.99 -29.71
N VAL A 105 -21.79 -12.68 -29.60
CA VAL A 105 -21.73 -11.78 -30.76
C VAL A 105 -20.35 -11.89 -31.38
N PRO A 106 -20.24 -12.40 -32.62
CA PRO A 106 -18.98 -12.35 -33.34
C PRO A 106 -18.63 -10.88 -33.58
N PHE A 107 -17.57 -10.40 -32.93
CA PHE A 107 -16.93 -9.16 -33.35
C PHE A 107 -16.33 -9.45 -34.72
N GLY A 108 -16.84 -8.77 -35.75
CA GLY A 108 -16.45 -8.94 -37.15
C GLY A 108 -15.03 -8.44 -37.46
N ILE A 109 -14.05 -8.87 -36.67
CA ILE A 109 -12.65 -8.78 -37.05
C ILE A 109 -12.39 -10.01 -37.90
N ASP A 110 -12.53 -9.81 -39.21
CA ASP A 110 -12.24 -10.82 -40.20
C ASP A 110 -10.74 -11.15 -40.14
N GLN A 111 -10.39 -12.26 -39.50
CA GLN A 111 -8.99 -12.68 -39.38
C GLN A 111 -8.37 -12.97 -40.76
N SER A 112 -9.19 -13.17 -41.81
CA SER A 112 -8.73 -13.20 -43.20
C SER A 112 -8.18 -11.87 -43.70
N ALA A 113 -8.68 -10.72 -43.22
CA ALA A 113 -8.11 -9.42 -43.57
C ALA A 113 -6.72 -9.23 -42.96
N PHE A 114 -6.43 -9.85 -41.81
CA PHE A 114 -5.12 -9.82 -41.17
C PHE A 114 -4.16 -10.88 -41.76
N LEU A 115 -4.69 -11.94 -42.39
CA LEU A 115 -3.92 -13.01 -43.03
C LEU A 115 -3.60 -12.74 -44.52
N LEU A 116 -4.13 -11.68 -45.13
CA LEU A 116 -3.90 -11.33 -46.55
C LEU A 116 -2.85 -10.21 -46.77
N GLU A 117 -2.28 -9.64 -45.71
CA GLU A 117 -1.22 -8.62 -45.77
C GLU A 117 0.16 -9.21 -45.38
N GLY A 118 0.43 -10.45 -45.80
CA GLY A 118 1.61 -11.18 -45.34
C GLY A 118 2.10 -12.31 -46.23
N ASP A 119 1.65 -12.41 -47.49
CA ASP A 119 2.30 -13.29 -48.46
C ASP A 119 2.25 -12.67 -49.86
N THR A 120 3.44 -12.40 -50.40
CA THR A 120 3.73 -11.99 -51.78
C THR A 120 3.81 -13.21 -52.68
#